data_AF-A0A534LZ82-F1
#
_entry.id   AF-A0A534LZ82-F1
#
_cell.length_a   1.000
_cell.length_b   1.000
_cell.length_c   1.000
_cell.angle_alpha   90.00
_cell.angle_beta   90.00
_cell.angle_gamma   90.00
#
_symmetry.space_group_name_H-M   'P 1'
#
loop_
_entity.id
_entity.type
_entity.pdbx_description
1 polymer ?
#
loop_
_entity_poly.entity_id
_entity_poly.type
_entity_poly.pdbx_seq_one_letter_code
_entity_poly.pdbx_strand_id
1 'polypeptide(L)'
;MLSLPMAGVPQDFGALFDADTRAAISSGLCIQCRGAKLLCGKSRCPILVRWGSMMKTAPMIDRFELDGASPPGVFVGRFGYPKVFVGPLVPPIHGDTQILDSPESWVGHPMEDIVRFRSTLVRGMHRVHVQDVDRGGRIVDQTRELALGTLPADVEVGFTRKPHGRVVLDDNVQPFGPSAPLERLDIGNLRVDPNLDR
;
A
#
# COMPACT_ATOMS: atom_id res chain seq x y z
N MET A 1 11.22 -13.04 29.42
CA MET A 1 11.24 -11.75 28.69
C MET A 1 12.15 -11.91 27.49
N LEU A 2 11.62 -12.35 26.34
CA LEU A 2 12.38 -12.48 25.11
C LEU A 2 12.14 -11.23 24.27
N SER A 3 13.14 -10.35 24.26
CA SER A 3 13.21 -9.20 23.37
C SER A 3 13.31 -9.69 21.92
N LEU A 4 12.26 -9.45 21.13
CA LEU A 4 12.32 -9.58 19.68
C LEU A 4 13.26 -8.48 19.13
N PRO A 5 14.20 -8.82 18.24
CA PRO A 5 15.07 -7.81 17.64
C PRO A 5 14.25 -6.93 16.70
N MET A 6 14.03 -5.69 17.13
CA MET A 6 13.53 -4.58 16.32
C MET A 6 14.57 -4.18 15.29
N ALA A 7 14.69 -4.95 14.21
CA ALA A 7 15.43 -4.50 13.03
C ALA A 7 14.52 -3.53 12.25
N GLY A 8 14.54 -2.25 12.64
CA GLY A 8 14.16 -1.18 11.74
C GLY A 8 15.12 -1.21 10.55
N VAL A 9 14.67 -1.74 9.41
CA VAL A 9 15.45 -1.69 8.17
C VAL A 9 15.72 -0.22 7.88
N PRO A 10 16.99 0.23 7.79
CA PRO A 10 17.30 1.53 7.23
C PRO A 10 16.91 1.44 5.76
N GLN A 11 15.72 1.96 5.41
CA GLN A 11 15.30 2.00 4.02
C GLN A 11 16.13 3.07 3.34
N ASP A 12 17.13 2.64 2.59
CA ASP A 12 17.96 3.44 1.70
C ASP A 12 17.05 4.43 0.93
N PHE A 13 17.30 5.72 1.12
CA PHE A 13 16.53 6.79 0.49
C PHE A 13 16.56 6.67 -1.04
N GLY A 14 17.62 6.05 -1.59
CA GLY A 14 17.77 5.77 -3.01
C GLY A 14 16.79 4.74 -3.55
N ALA A 15 16.41 3.72 -2.78
CA ALA A 15 15.52 2.64 -3.23
C ALA A 15 14.06 3.08 -3.48
N LEU A 16 13.76 4.35 -3.26
CA LEU A 16 12.43 4.94 -3.33
C LEU A 16 12.14 5.61 -4.67
N PHE A 17 13.16 5.71 -5.53
CA PHE A 17 13.14 6.36 -6.83
C PHE A 17 13.77 5.44 -7.88
N ASP A 18 13.32 5.57 -9.13
CA ASP A 18 13.97 4.93 -10.27
C ASP A 18 15.46 5.34 -10.40
N ALA A 19 16.22 4.56 -11.16
CA ALA A 19 17.66 4.74 -11.29
C ALA A 19 18.04 6.12 -11.86
N ASP A 20 17.28 6.63 -12.81
CA ASP A 20 17.53 7.93 -13.44
C ASP A 20 17.27 9.08 -12.46
N THR A 21 16.17 8.98 -11.70
CA THR A 21 15.87 9.95 -10.64
C THR A 21 16.93 9.90 -9.54
N ARG A 22 17.45 8.73 -9.17
CA ARG A 22 18.58 8.61 -8.23
C ARG A 22 19.83 9.30 -8.76
N ALA A 23 20.18 9.07 -10.03
CA ALA A 23 21.32 9.72 -10.66
C ALA A 23 21.18 11.25 -10.65
N ALA A 24 19.99 11.77 -11.00
CA ALA A 24 19.68 13.20 -10.96
C ALA A 24 19.71 13.80 -9.55
N ILE A 25 19.31 13.04 -8.52
CA ILE A 25 19.45 13.47 -7.12
C ILE A 25 20.94 13.54 -6.75
N SER A 26 21.71 12.49 -7.07
CA SER A 26 23.13 12.39 -6.71
C SER A 26 24.00 13.46 -7.38
N SER A 27 23.64 13.90 -8.59
CA SER A 27 24.36 14.94 -9.32
C SER A 27 24.03 16.36 -8.86
N GLY A 28 23.10 16.54 -7.91
CA GLY A 28 22.64 17.86 -7.46
C GLY A 28 21.67 18.54 -8.43
N LEU A 29 21.28 17.88 -9.52
CA LEU A 29 20.36 18.42 -10.53
C LEU A 29 19.00 18.79 -9.91
N CYS A 30 18.51 17.97 -8.97
CA CYS A 30 17.25 18.25 -8.27
C CYS A 30 17.26 19.56 -7.49
N ILE A 31 18.41 19.97 -6.94
CA ILE A 31 18.57 21.23 -6.18
C ILE A 31 18.47 22.44 -7.14
N GLN A 32 19.03 22.32 -8.33
CA GLN A 32 18.95 23.35 -9.37
C GLN A 32 17.55 23.41 -10.02
N CYS A 33 16.93 22.24 -10.19
CA CYS A 33 15.60 22.07 -10.76
C CYS A 33 14.49 22.62 -9.85
N ARG A 34 14.63 22.43 -8.53
CA ARG A 34 13.63 22.78 -7.49
C ARG A 34 12.22 22.27 -7.78
N GLY A 35 12.12 21.18 -8.54
CA GLY A 35 10.85 20.57 -8.95
C GLY A 35 10.04 21.35 -10.01
N ALA A 36 10.44 22.57 -10.36
CA ALA A 36 9.70 23.43 -11.30
C ALA A 36 10.27 23.40 -12.72
N LYS A 37 11.58 23.19 -12.87
CA LYS A 37 12.27 23.25 -14.18
C LYS A 37 12.30 21.93 -14.95
N LEU A 38 11.92 20.83 -14.29
CA LEU A 38 11.87 19.47 -14.86
C LEU A 38 13.16 19.06 -15.61
N LEU A 39 14.33 19.42 -15.07
CA LEU A 39 15.63 19.18 -15.71
C LEU A 39 15.97 17.69 -15.92
N CYS A 40 15.27 16.78 -15.23
CA CYS A 40 15.37 15.34 -15.43
C CYS A 40 14.54 14.82 -16.62
N GLY A 41 13.84 15.69 -17.36
CA GLY A 41 13.04 15.33 -18.53
C GLY A 41 11.68 14.70 -18.23
N LYS A 42 11.36 14.44 -16.96
CA LYS A 42 10.05 13.90 -16.55
C LYS A 42 8.97 14.97 -16.61
N SER A 43 7.75 14.60 -17.01
CA SER A 43 6.61 15.52 -17.12
C SER A 43 6.19 16.16 -15.80
N ARG A 44 6.49 15.50 -14.68
CA ARG A 44 6.34 16.02 -13.31
C ARG A 44 7.47 15.55 -12.41
N CYS A 45 7.76 16.32 -11.37
CA CYS A 45 8.80 15.98 -10.40
C CYS A 45 8.35 14.83 -9.48
N PRO A 46 9.02 13.66 -9.48
CA PRO A 46 8.63 12.52 -8.65
C PRO A 46 8.65 12.84 -7.15
N ILE A 47 9.57 13.71 -6.71
CA ILE A 47 9.67 14.15 -5.32
C ILE A 47 8.41 14.90 -4.89
N LEU A 48 7.89 15.80 -5.73
CA LEU A 48 6.70 16.58 -5.42
C LEU A 48 5.42 15.73 -5.47
N VAL A 49 5.30 14.83 -6.46
CA VAL A 49 4.16 13.90 -6.56
C VAL A 49 4.08 13.03 -5.30
N ARG A 50 5.21 12.46 -4.91
CA ARG A 50 5.35 11.66 -3.69
C ARG A 50 4.99 12.46 -2.44
N TRP A 51 5.56 13.66 -2.29
CA TRP A 51 5.28 14.52 -1.14
C TRP A 51 3.80 14.88 -1.06
N GLY A 52 3.20 15.27 -2.19
CA GLY A 52 1.79 15.63 -2.27
C GLY A 52 0.85 14.48 -1.93
N SER A 53 1.16 13.26 -2.37
CA SER A 53 0.42 12.07 -1.97
C SER A 53 0.58 11.78 -0.46
N MET A 54 1.82 11.79 0.04
CA MET A 54 2.10 11.44 1.43
C MET A 54 1.51 12.44 2.42
N MET A 55 1.55 13.74 2.13
CA MET A 55 0.98 14.78 3.00
C MET A 55 -0.55 14.71 3.09
N LYS A 56 -1.21 14.18 2.06
CA LYS A 56 -2.67 13.95 2.09
C LYS A 56 -3.01 12.75 2.95
N THR A 57 -2.27 11.64 2.80
CA THR A 57 -2.57 10.39 3.50
C THR A 57 -2.11 10.39 4.96
N ALA A 58 -0.96 10.99 5.28
CA ALA A 58 -0.33 10.89 6.61
C ALA A 58 -1.24 11.31 7.79
N PRO A 59 -1.98 12.44 7.74
CA PRO A 59 -2.86 12.84 8.84
C PRO A 59 -4.00 11.84 9.09
N MET A 60 -4.45 11.16 8.03
CA MET A 60 -5.58 10.22 8.10
C MET A 60 -5.17 8.85 8.66
N ILE A 61 -3.88 8.57 8.78
CA ILE A 61 -3.37 7.26 9.20
C ILE A 61 -2.52 7.32 10.46
N ASP A 62 -2.42 8.49 11.11
CA ASP A 62 -1.66 8.68 12.36
C ASP A 62 -2.41 8.13 13.60
N ARG A 63 -2.90 6.89 13.49
CA ARG A 63 -3.75 6.20 14.46
C ARG A 63 -3.47 4.70 14.46
N PHE A 64 -3.87 4.01 15.53
CA PHE A 64 -3.72 2.56 15.66
C PHE A 64 -4.90 1.79 15.08
N GLU A 65 -6.06 2.43 14.91
CA GLU A 65 -7.23 1.86 14.27
C GLU A 65 -7.52 2.62 12.98
N LEU A 66 -7.94 1.90 11.95
CA LEU A 66 -8.30 2.46 10.65
C LEU A 66 -9.51 1.72 10.11
N ASP A 67 -10.47 2.48 9.62
CA ASP A 67 -11.65 2.02 8.95
C ASP A 67 -11.77 2.65 7.56
N GLY A 68 -12.43 1.92 6.66
CA GLY A 68 -12.73 2.39 5.31
C GLY A 68 -13.25 1.30 4.38
N ALA A 69 -13.64 1.70 3.18
CA ALA A 69 -14.08 0.78 2.14
C ALA A 69 -12.86 0.18 1.43
N SER A 70 -12.47 -1.03 1.81
CA SER A 70 -11.38 -1.74 1.17
C SER A 70 -11.85 -2.31 -0.17
N PRO A 71 -11.16 -2.05 -1.30
CA PRO A 71 -11.40 -2.82 -2.51
C PRO A 71 -11.08 -4.31 -2.26
N PRO A 72 -11.54 -5.23 -3.14
CA PRO A 72 -11.24 -6.66 -3.04
C PRO A 72 -9.73 -6.98 -3.10
N GLY A 73 -8.92 -6.02 -3.54
CA GLY A 73 -7.47 -6.09 -3.56
C GLY A 73 -6.83 -6.52 -2.25
N VAL A 74 -6.02 -7.57 -2.31
CA VAL A 74 -5.17 -8.00 -1.21
C VAL A 74 -3.69 -7.89 -1.58
N PHE A 75 -2.87 -7.60 -0.57
CA PHE A 75 -1.43 -7.55 -0.73
C PHE A 75 -0.80 -8.90 -0.36
N VAL A 76 0.10 -9.37 -1.22
CA VAL A 76 1.00 -10.50 -0.93
C VAL A 76 2.44 -10.06 -1.18
N GLY A 77 3.25 -10.08 -0.13
CA GLY A 77 4.65 -9.68 -0.17
C GLY A 77 5.59 -10.80 -0.61
N ARG A 78 6.78 -10.42 -1.11
CA ARG A 78 7.87 -11.36 -1.46
C ARG A 78 8.93 -11.54 -0.37
N PHE A 79 9.02 -10.60 0.55
CA PHE A 79 10.08 -10.57 1.55
C PHE A 79 9.85 -11.64 2.63
N GLY A 80 10.91 -12.38 2.96
CA GLY A 80 10.87 -13.39 4.01
C GLY A 80 10.41 -14.79 3.57
N TYR A 81 10.31 -15.05 2.27
CA TYR A 81 9.93 -16.35 1.72
C TYR A 81 10.69 -17.51 2.40
N PRO A 82 9.99 -18.60 2.80
CA PRO A 82 8.59 -18.91 2.54
C PRO A 82 7.58 -18.29 3.54
N LYS A 83 8.02 -17.47 4.50
CA LYS A 83 7.15 -16.75 5.45
C LYS A 83 6.94 -15.30 5.03
N VAL A 84 5.90 -15.07 4.24
CA VAL A 84 5.60 -13.79 3.60
C VAL A 84 4.58 -12.98 4.40
N PHE A 85 4.45 -11.70 4.04
CA PHE A 85 3.39 -10.84 4.56
C PHE A 85 2.17 -10.87 3.64
N VAL A 86 0.99 -10.99 4.22
CA VAL A 86 -0.31 -10.91 3.55
C VAL A 86 -1.24 -9.97 4.31
N GLY A 87 -2.20 -9.38 3.61
CA GLY A 87 -3.27 -8.62 4.28
C GLY A 87 -4.06 -7.72 3.34
N PRO A 88 -5.09 -7.04 3.88
CA PRO A 88 -5.98 -6.17 3.14
C PRO A 88 -5.30 -4.85 2.76
N LEU A 89 -5.91 -4.18 1.78
CA LEU A 89 -5.56 -2.84 1.32
C LEU A 89 -6.63 -1.84 1.76
N VAL A 90 -6.48 -1.26 2.96
CA VAL A 90 -7.53 -0.42 3.56
C VAL A 90 -7.24 1.06 3.32
N PRO A 91 -8.10 1.79 2.60
CA PRO A 91 -7.99 3.24 2.50
C PRO A 91 -8.71 3.96 3.66
N PRO A 92 -8.29 5.16 4.08
CA PRO A 92 -8.99 5.96 5.09
C PRO A 92 -10.22 6.71 4.52
N ILE A 93 -10.95 6.08 3.60
CA ILE A 93 -12.15 6.65 2.95
C ILE A 93 -13.21 5.56 2.77
N HIS A 94 -14.48 5.97 2.74
CA HIS A 94 -15.63 5.09 2.50
C HIS A 94 -16.26 5.37 1.13
N GLY A 95 -17.13 4.46 0.69
CA GLY A 95 -17.83 4.55 -0.59
C GLY A 95 -17.21 3.67 -1.67
N ASP A 96 -17.35 4.07 -2.93
CA ASP A 96 -16.80 3.31 -4.05
C ASP A 96 -15.29 3.57 -4.20
N THR A 97 -14.50 2.59 -3.77
CA THR A 97 -13.04 2.59 -3.83
C THR A 97 -12.50 1.60 -4.87
N GLN A 98 -13.32 1.06 -5.77
CA GLN A 98 -12.87 0.12 -6.81
C GLN A 98 -11.74 0.69 -7.65
N ILE A 99 -11.86 1.97 -8.01
CA ILE A 99 -10.85 2.70 -8.78
C ILE A 99 -9.46 2.67 -8.12
N LEU A 100 -9.34 2.43 -6.81
CA LEU A 100 -8.05 2.40 -6.12
C LEU A 100 -7.23 1.13 -6.43
N ASP A 101 -7.87 0.05 -6.86
CA ASP A 101 -7.25 -1.26 -7.09
C ASP A 101 -7.69 -1.95 -8.40
N SER A 102 -8.23 -1.19 -9.35
CA SER A 102 -8.60 -1.69 -10.70
C SER A 102 -7.69 -1.12 -11.80
N PRO A 103 -6.49 -1.70 -12.05
CA PRO A 103 -5.56 -1.23 -13.07
C PRO A 103 -6.17 -1.05 -14.47
N GLU A 104 -7.10 -1.93 -14.84
CA GLU A 104 -7.86 -1.88 -16.09
C GLU A 104 -8.64 -0.57 -16.28
N SER A 105 -9.08 0.04 -15.18
CA SER A 105 -9.82 1.30 -15.20
C SER A 105 -8.92 2.54 -15.19
N TRP A 106 -7.61 2.40 -15.00
CA TRP A 106 -6.68 3.53 -14.92
C TRP A 106 -6.27 4.10 -16.28
N VAL A 107 -6.58 3.40 -17.38
CA VAL A 107 -6.24 3.87 -18.73
C VAL A 107 -6.91 5.23 -18.99
N GLY A 108 -6.10 6.24 -19.32
CA GLY A 108 -6.57 7.61 -19.54
C GLY A 108 -6.51 8.52 -18.31
N HIS A 109 -6.27 7.97 -17.11
CA HIS A 109 -6.01 8.78 -15.91
C HIS A 109 -4.58 9.35 -15.92
N PRO A 110 -4.36 10.55 -15.35
CA PRO A 110 -3.02 11.10 -15.20
C PRO A 110 -2.22 10.28 -14.18
N MET A 111 -0.89 10.20 -14.38
CA MET A 111 0.01 9.43 -13.51
C MET A 111 -0.12 9.81 -12.01
N GLU A 112 -0.40 11.07 -11.71
CA GLU A 112 -0.61 11.52 -10.32
C GLU A 112 -1.82 10.88 -9.64
N ASP A 113 -2.86 10.60 -10.42
CA ASP A 113 -4.05 9.92 -9.93
C ASP A 113 -3.73 8.48 -9.61
N ILE A 114 -3.01 7.78 -10.51
CA ILE A 114 -2.56 6.41 -10.30
C ILE A 114 -1.68 6.30 -9.05
N VAL A 115 -0.71 7.21 -8.89
CA VAL A 115 0.10 7.27 -7.68
C VAL A 115 -0.77 7.52 -6.46
N ARG A 116 -1.74 8.44 -6.53
CA ARG A 116 -2.67 8.73 -5.42
C ARG A 116 -3.50 7.51 -5.06
N PHE A 117 -4.05 6.79 -6.04
CA PHE A 117 -4.89 5.60 -5.85
C PHE A 117 -4.16 4.58 -4.98
N ARG A 118 -2.95 4.20 -5.38
CA ARG A 118 -2.17 3.16 -4.70
C ARG A 118 -1.48 3.61 -3.42
N SER A 119 -1.13 4.89 -3.32
CA SER A 119 -0.52 5.45 -2.11
C SER A 119 -1.51 5.68 -0.97
N THR A 120 -2.81 5.78 -1.28
CA THR A 120 -3.88 5.95 -0.28
C THR A 120 -4.19 4.64 0.44
N LEU A 121 -3.94 3.49 -0.22
CA LEU A 121 -4.19 2.17 0.35
C LEU A 121 -3.12 1.80 1.37
N VAL A 122 -3.55 1.62 2.62
CA VAL A 122 -2.71 1.17 3.73
C VAL A 122 -2.65 -0.35 3.72
N ARG A 123 -1.44 -0.90 3.69
CA ARG A 123 -1.24 -2.36 3.75
C ARG A 123 -1.30 -2.84 5.20
N GLY A 124 -2.27 -3.70 5.49
CA GLY A 124 -2.22 -4.56 6.66
C GLY A 124 -1.17 -5.66 6.48
N MET A 125 -0.27 -5.85 7.45
CA MET A 125 0.76 -6.87 7.39
C MET A 125 0.51 -7.97 8.41
N HIS A 126 0.23 -9.17 7.94
CA HIS A 126 0.19 -10.40 8.73
C HIS A 126 1.19 -11.41 8.15
N ARG A 127 1.98 -12.08 8.99
CA ARG A 127 3.04 -12.97 8.52
C ARG A 127 2.58 -14.42 8.55
N VAL A 128 2.54 -15.06 7.39
CA VAL A 128 2.10 -16.46 7.24
C VAL A 128 3.08 -17.23 6.36
N HIS A 129 3.17 -18.55 6.57
CA HIS A 129 3.89 -19.43 5.65
C HIS A 129 3.05 -19.65 4.39
N VAL A 130 3.67 -19.64 3.20
CA VAL A 130 2.95 -19.78 1.92
C VAL A 130 2.12 -21.06 1.76
N GLN A 131 2.42 -22.10 2.54
CA GLN A 131 1.67 -23.37 2.55
C GLN A 131 0.60 -23.44 3.65
N ASP A 132 0.64 -22.55 4.64
CA ASP A 132 -0.27 -22.58 5.79
C ASP A 132 -1.51 -21.71 5.52
N VAL A 133 -2.22 -21.99 4.42
CA VAL A 133 -3.40 -21.21 4.03
C VAL A 133 -4.58 -21.55 4.96
N ASP A 134 -4.87 -22.84 5.17
CA ASP A 134 -6.03 -23.29 5.96
C ASP A 134 -5.81 -23.17 7.48
N ARG A 135 -4.56 -23.00 7.92
CA ARG A 135 -4.17 -22.83 9.32
C ARG A 135 -3.60 -21.44 9.60
N GLY A 136 -3.74 -20.52 8.65
CA GLY A 136 -3.23 -19.15 8.74
C GLY A 136 -3.92 -18.31 9.81
N GLY A 137 -5.05 -18.80 10.33
CA GLY A 137 -5.83 -18.14 11.37
C GLY A 137 -6.76 -17.08 10.80
N ARG A 138 -7.58 -16.49 11.69
CA ARG A 138 -8.70 -15.61 11.34
C ARG A 138 -8.34 -14.47 10.37
N ILE A 139 -7.17 -13.84 10.53
CA ILE A 139 -6.76 -12.73 9.65
C ILE A 139 -6.54 -13.22 8.21
N VAL A 140 -5.99 -14.42 8.03
CA VAL A 140 -5.77 -15.01 6.69
C VAL A 140 -7.10 -15.41 6.06
N ASP A 141 -8.00 -16.01 6.84
CA ASP A 141 -9.34 -16.38 6.37
C ASP A 141 -10.14 -15.14 5.92
N GLN A 142 -10.18 -14.10 6.73
CA GLN A 142 -10.82 -12.83 6.39
C GLN A 142 -10.16 -12.16 5.18
N THR A 143 -8.82 -12.16 5.10
CA THR A 143 -8.12 -11.63 3.92
C THR A 143 -8.51 -12.39 2.65
N ARG A 144 -8.69 -13.72 2.75
CA ARG A 144 -9.16 -14.55 1.64
C ARG A 144 -10.62 -14.22 1.27
N GLU A 145 -11.50 -14.07 2.25
CA GLU A 145 -12.89 -13.65 2.02
C GLU A 145 -12.93 -12.31 1.29
N LEU A 146 -12.17 -11.31 1.75
CA LEU A 146 -12.07 -10.01 1.09
C LEU A 146 -11.64 -10.14 -0.38
N ALA A 147 -10.68 -11.02 -0.68
CA ALA A 147 -10.20 -11.27 -2.03
C ALA A 147 -11.25 -11.92 -2.96
N LEU A 148 -12.24 -12.60 -2.39
CA LEU A 148 -13.39 -13.16 -3.13
C LEU A 148 -14.51 -12.11 -3.35
N GLY A 149 -14.38 -10.92 -2.74
CA GLY A 149 -15.30 -9.82 -2.92
C GLY A 149 -15.35 -9.31 -4.36
N THR A 150 -16.54 -8.89 -4.80
CA THR A 150 -16.77 -8.25 -6.10
C THR A 150 -16.87 -6.73 -5.99
N LEU A 151 -17.24 -6.21 -4.82
CA LEU A 151 -17.36 -4.79 -4.51
C LEU A 151 -16.49 -4.44 -3.31
N PRO A 152 -16.14 -3.15 -3.12
CA PRO A 152 -15.49 -2.71 -1.91
C PRO A 152 -16.32 -3.07 -0.68
N ALA A 153 -15.65 -3.56 0.36
CA ALA A 153 -16.26 -3.92 1.63
C ALA A 153 -15.82 -2.94 2.71
N ASP A 154 -16.72 -2.64 3.65
CA ASP A 154 -16.34 -1.90 4.85
C ASP A 154 -15.42 -2.78 5.69
N VAL A 155 -14.24 -2.27 6.00
CA VAL A 155 -13.21 -2.99 6.75
C VAL A 155 -12.73 -2.12 7.90
N GLU A 156 -12.60 -2.74 9.06
CA GLU A 156 -11.98 -2.16 10.24
C GLU A 156 -10.70 -2.94 10.56
N VAL A 157 -9.59 -2.23 10.77
CA VAL A 157 -8.31 -2.82 11.13
C VAL A 157 -7.73 -2.16 12.37
N GLY A 158 -7.22 -3.00 13.26
CA GLY A 158 -6.38 -2.60 14.39
C GLY A 158 -4.92 -2.94 14.10
N PHE A 159 -4.01 -2.04 14.42
CA PHE A 159 -2.57 -2.21 14.20
C PHE A 159 -1.80 -2.21 15.52
N THR A 160 -0.80 -3.09 15.60
CA THR A 160 0.17 -3.11 16.72
C THR A 160 1.04 -1.85 16.80
N ARG A 161 1.21 -1.15 15.67
CA ARG A 161 1.89 0.14 15.56
C ARG A 161 1.24 0.96 14.46
N LYS A 162 1.32 2.29 14.59
CA LYS A 162 0.76 3.21 13.59
C LYS A 162 1.27 2.90 12.17
N PRO A 163 0.39 2.93 11.16
CA PRO A 163 0.79 2.91 9.75
C PRO A 163 1.87 3.95 9.47
N HIS A 164 2.97 3.47 8.92
CA HIS A 164 4.10 4.30 8.53
C HIS A 164 4.69 3.73 7.25
N GLY A 165 5.57 4.52 6.65
CA GLY A 165 6.15 4.20 5.36
C GLY A 165 6.03 5.40 4.46
N ARG A 166 6.74 5.31 3.35
CA ARG A 166 6.76 6.36 2.34
C ARG A 166 6.30 5.74 1.04
N VAL A 167 5.65 6.54 0.20
CA VAL A 167 5.31 6.11 -1.16
C VAL A 167 6.60 5.78 -1.90
N VAL A 168 6.65 4.61 -2.53
CA VAL A 168 7.75 4.15 -3.37
C VAL A 168 7.34 4.35 -4.82
N LEU A 169 8.17 5.05 -5.60
CA LEU A 169 7.94 5.28 -7.02
C LEU A 169 9.15 4.70 -7.77
N ASP A 170 8.97 3.53 -8.37
CA ASP A 170 10.01 2.87 -9.16
C ASP A 170 9.36 2.28 -10.41
N ASP A 171 10.09 2.28 -11.53
CA ASP A 171 9.54 1.90 -12.83
C ASP A 171 9.20 0.40 -12.93
N ASN A 172 9.70 -0.42 -12.01
CA ASN A 172 9.52 -1.87 -12.00
C ASN A 172 8.45 -2.35 -11.02
N VAL A 173 7.91 -1.46 -10.18
CA VAL A 173 6.92 -1.83 -9.15
C VAL A 173 5.79 -0.82 -9.14
N GLN A 174 4.57 -1.30 -8.87
CA GLN A 174 3.45 -0.41 -8.65
C GLN A 174 3.75 0.51 -7.46
N PRO A 175 3.35 1.80 -7.51
CA PRO A 175 3.38 2.65 -6.34
C PRO A 175 2.64 1.96 -5.20
N PHE A 176 3.15 2.10 -3.98
CA PHE A 176 2.54 1.42 -2.85
C PHE A 176 2.56 2.30 -1.61
N GLY A 177 1.44 2.28 -0.86
CA GLY A 177 1.19 3.16 0.28
C GLY A 177 1.92 2.75 1.57
N PRO A 178 1.55 3.38 2.69
CA PRO A 178 2.02 3.05 4.03
C PRO A 178 1.62 1.62 4.46
N SER A 179 2.25 1.12 5.52
CA SER A 179 1.99 -0.24 6.01
C SER A 179 2.15 -0.35 7.53
N ALA A 180 1.40 -1.25 8.14
CA ALA A 180 1.56 -1.60 9.55
C ALA A 180 1.20 -3.08 9.84
N PRO A 181 1.83 -3.71 10.84
CA PRO A 181 1.46 -5.04 11.30
C PRO A 181 0.08 -5.04 11.96
N LEU A 182 -0.76 -5.96 11.49
CA LEU A 182 -2.13 -6.13 11.98
C LEU A 182 -2.16 -6.78 13.36
N GLU A 183 -3.08 -6.29 14.18
CA GLU A 183 -3.52 -6.91 15.42
C GLU A 183 -4.92 -7.50 15.25
N ARG A 184 -5.83 -6.76 14.61
CA ARG A 184 -7.22 -7.14 14.36
C ARG A 184 -7.63 -6.77 12.94
N LEU A 185 -8.48 -7.60 12.34
CA LEU A 185 -9.16 -7.36 11.08
C LEU A 185 -10.62 -7.76 11.28
N ASP A 186 -11.53 -6.87 10.93
CA ASP A 186 -12.96 -7.14 10.89
C ASP A 186 -13.51 -6.64 9.56
N ILE A 187 -14.27 -7.50 8.88
CA ILE A 187 -14.86 -7.23 7.58
C ILE A 187 -16.37 -7.14 7.81
N GLY A 188 -16.96 -6.05 7.34
CA GLY A 188 -18.39 -5.82 7.33
C GLY A 188 -19.08 -6.60 6.22
N ASN A 189 -20.02 -5.96 5.53
CA ASN A 189 -20.80 -6.63 4.51
C ASN A 189 -19.97 -6.85 3.24
N LEU A 190 -19.76 -8.12 2.89
CA LEU A 190 -19.00 -8.53 1.72
C LEU A 190 -19.96 -9.05 0.65
N ARG A 191 -19.82 -8.55 -0.59
CA ARG A 191 -20.54 -9.08 -1.75
C ARG A 191 -19.66 -10.04 -2.53
N VAL A 192 -19.96 -11.34 -2.45
CA VAL A 192 -19.24 -12.41 -3.16
C VAL A 192 -20.01 -12.82 -4.43
N ASP A 193 -19.29 -13.29 -5.45
CA ASP A 193 -19.92 -13.90 -6.62
C ASP A 193 -20.54 -15.25 -6.23
N PRO A 194 -21.84 -15.49 -6.49
CA PRO A 194 -22.50 -16.76 -6.16
C PRO A 194 -21.88 -18.01 -6.79
N ASN A 195 -21.07 -17.86 -7.84
CA ASN A 195 -20.34 -18.96 -8.47
C ASN A 195 -19.05 -19.33 -7.73
N LEU A 196 -18.49 -18.39 -6.95
CA LEU A 196 -17.30 -18.60 -6.12
C LEU A 196 -17.64 -19.10 -4.72
N ASP A 197 -18.88 -18.91 -4.28
CA ASP A 197 -19.41 -19.32 -2.97
C ASP A 197 -19.93 -20.79 -2.94
N ARG A 198 -19.35 -21.67 -3.76
CA ARG A 198 -19.76 -23.08 -3.91
C ARG A 198 -18.71 -24.08 -3.45
#